data_AF-A0A8I1NPN9-F1
#
_entry.id   AF-A0A8I1NPN9-F1
#
_cell.length_a   1.000
_cell.length_b   1.000
_cell.length_c   1.000
_cell.angle_alpha   90.00
_cell.angle_beta   90.00
_cell.angle_gamma   90.00
#
_symmetry.space_group_name_H-M   'P 1'
#
loop_
_entity.id
_entity.type
_entity.pdbx_description
1 polymer ?
#
loop_
_entity_poly.entity_id
_entity_poly.type
_entity_poly.pdbx_seq_one_letter_code
_entity_poly.pdbx_strand_id
1 'polypeptide(L)' 'MPARLRSFIGTVLLIIIVLVYAFLATTIATLTLGASPWWVHLLYFTFTGLLWILPAMVLIKWMAGPKKKS' A
#
# COMPACT_ATOMS: atom_id res chain seq x y z
N MET A 1 21.26 13.16 7.11
CA MET A 1 21.23 11.69 7.25
C MET A 1 21.58 11.06 5.90
N PRO A 2 22.52 10.11 5.83
CA PRO A 2 23.01 9.60 4.55
C PRO A 2 21.86 8.99 3.74
N ALA A 3 21.72 9.41 2.47
CA ALA A 3 20.61 9.04 1.60
C ALA A 3 20.37 7.52 1.50
N ARG A 4 21.44 6.72 1.65
CA ARG A 4 21.39 5.24 1.62
C ARG A 4 20.56 4.62 2.76
N LEU A 5 20.60 5.17 3.97
CA LEU A 5 19.87 4.61 5.11
C LEU A 5 18.37 4.92 5.02
N ARG A 6 18.02 6.09 4.47
CA ARG A 6 16.62 6.48 4.21
C ARG A 6 15.95 5.57 3.19
N SER A 7 16.67 5.19 2.13
CA SER A 7 16.16 4.25 1.13
C SER A 7 15.96 2.84 1.71
N PHE A 8 16.87 2.37 2.57
CA PHE A 8 16.73 1.04 3.20
C PHE A 8 15.52 0.98 4.15
N ILE A 9 15.36 1.99 5.01
CA ILE A 9 14.21 2.10 5.92
C ILE A 9 12.91 2.24 5.12
N GLY A 10 12.92 3.03 4.05
CA GLY A 10 11.77 3.19 3.17
C GLY A 10 11.30 1.88 2.55
N THR A 11 12.22 1.07 2.04
CA THR A 11 11.88 -0.25 1.47
C THR A 11 11.26 -1.18 2.52
N VAL A 12 11.86 -1.26 3.71
CA VAL A 12 11.32 -2.09 4.81
C VAL A 12 9.93 -1.61 5.23
N LEU A 13 9.74 -0.28 5.35
CA LEU A 13 8.45 0.29 5.69
C LEU A 13 7.40 0.03 4.61
N LEU A 14 7.80 0.03 3.33
CA LEU A 14 6.94 -0.34 2.21
C LEU A 14 6.46 -1.79 2.35
N ILE A 15 7.37 -2.71 2.64
CA ILE A 15 7.04 -4.12 2.84
C ILE A 15 6.06 -4.28 4.00
N ILE A 16 6.30 -3.61 5.13
CA ILE A 16 5.39 -3.66 6.30
C ILE A 16 4.01 -3.12 5.93
N ILE A 17 3.93 -1.98 5.25
CA ILE A 17 2.65 -1.40 4.81
C ILE A 17 1.93 -2.35 3.86
N VAL A 18 2.63 -2.95 2.90
CA VAL A 18 2.06 -3.92 1.95
C VAL A 18 1.55 -5.15 2.69
N LEU A 19 2.29 -5.69 3.66
CA LEU A 19 1.86 -6.83 4.46
C LEU A 19 0.59 -6.49 5.24
N VAL A 20 0.62 -5.43 6.06
CA VAL A 20 -0.54 -4.98 6.84
C VAL A 20 -1.74 -4.76 5.92
N TYR A 21 -1.54 -4.14 4.77
CA TYR A 21 -2.59 -3.90 3.80
C TYR A 21 -3.17 -5.18 3.21
N ALA A 22 -2.32 -6.13 2.80
CA ALA A 22 -2.76 -7.43 2.29
C ALA A 22 -3.57 -8.19 3.34
N PHE A 23 -3.12 -8.20 4.60
CA PHE A 23 -3.86 -8.81 5.71
C PHE A 23 -5.21 -8.14 5.93
N LEU A 24 -5.29 -6.80 5.93
CA LEU A 24 -6.54 -6.06 6.04
C LEU A 24 -7.48 -6.34 4.86
N ALA A 25 -6.98 -6.30 3.63
CA ALA A 25 -7.76 -6.56 2.42
C ALA A 25 -8.31 -7.99 2.41
N THR A 26 -7.48 -8.98 2.75
CA THR A 26 -7.91 -10.38 2.86
C THR A 26 -8.90 -10.58 3.99
N THR A 27 -8.67 -9.98 5.17
CA THR A 27 -9.57 -10.11 6.33
C THR A 27 -10.91 -9.46 6.07
N ILE A 28 -10.94 -8.27 5.47
CA ILE A 28 -12.21 -7.61 5.12
C ILE A 28 -12.89 -8.39 3.99
N ALA A 29 -12.15 -8.87 2.98
CA ALA A 29 -12.71 -9.69 1.92
C ALA A 29 -13.37 -10.97 2.48
N THR A 30 -12.72 -11.66 3.41
CA THR A 30 -13.28 -12.88 4.00
C THR A 30 -14.42 -12.60 4.98
N LEU A 31 -14.32 -11.56 5.81
CA LEU A 31 -15.35 -11.22 6.80
C LEU A 31 -16.61 -10.59 6.20
N THR A 32 -16.48 -9.79 5.14
CA THR A 32 -17.63 -9.09 4.53
C THR A 32 -18.17 -9.77 3.27
N LEU A 33 -17.40 -10.64 2.61
CA LEU A 33 -17.82 -11.29 1.37
C LEU A 33 -18.00 -12.82 1.44
N GLY A 34 -18.07 -13.41 2.64
CA GLY A 34 -18.43 -14.83 2.79
C GLY A 34 -19.78 -15.23 2.14
N ALA A 35 -20.68 -14.27 1.89
CA ALA A 35 -21.99 -14.47 1.26
C ALA A 35 -22.33 -13.45 0.15
N SER A 36 -21.37 -12.64 -0.31
CA SER A 36 -21.65 -11.48 -1.18
C SER A 36 -21.48 -11.78 -2.67
N PRO A 37 -22.24 -11.11 -3.58
CA PRO A 37 -22.17 -11.34 -5.02
C PRO A 37 -20.81 -10.95 -5.65
N TRP A 38 -20.45 -11.60 -6.76
CA TRP A 38 -19.18 -11.41 -7.48
C TRP A 38 -18.84 -9.95 -7.85
N TRP A 39 -19.84 -9.12 -8.14
CA TRP A 39 -19.62 -7.71 -8.48
C TRP A 39 -19.10 -6.88 -7.29
N VAL A 40 -19.45 -7.29 -6.07
CA VAL A 40 -18.95 -6.68 -4.83
C VAL A 40 -17.49 -7.03 -4.64
N HIS A 41 -17.06 -8.25 -4.97
CA HIS A 41 -15.63 -8.62 -4.95
C HIS A 41 -14.85 -7.74 -5.94
N LEU A 42 -15.38 -7.54 -7.14
CA LEU A 42 -14.72 -6.74 -8.19
C LEU A 42 -14.56 -5.28 -7.75
N LEU A 43 -15.63 -4.65 -7.25
CA LEU A 43 -15.57 -3.29 -6.71
C LEU A 43 -14.62 -3.22 -5.52
N TYR A 44 -14.69 -4.18 -4.60
CA TYR A 44 -13.82 -4.24 -3.42
C TYR A 44 -12.35 -4.27 -3.83
N PHE A 45 -11.92 -5.25 -4.65
CA PHE A 45 -10.55 -5.34 -5.13
C PHE A 45 -10.09 -4.08 -5.89
N THR A 46 -11.01 -3.46 -6.65
CA THR A 46 -10.73 -2.21 -7.37
C THR A 46 -10.49 -1.05 -6.41
N PHE A 47 -11.38 -0.84 -5.42
CA PHE A 47 -11.25 0.24 -4.45
C PHE A 47 -10.10 0.01 -3.47
N THR A 48 -9.88 -1.22 -3.02
CA THR A 48 -8.73 -1.54 -2.18
C THR A 48 -7.43 -1.34 -2.95
N GLY A 49 -7.36 -1.85 -4.19
CA GLY A 49 -6.23 -1.58 -5.08
C GLY A 49 -6.00 -0.07 -5.26
N LEU A 50 -7.04 0.71 -5.57
CA LEU A 50 -6.91 2.16 -5.72
C LEU A 50 -6.49 2.87 -4.43
N LEU A 51 -7.05 2.47 -3.28
CA LEU A 51 -6.73 3.05 -1.98
C LEU A 51 -5.28 2.76 -1.56
N TRP A 52 -4.68 1.66 -2.03
CA TRP A 52 -3.25 1.34 -1.86
C TRP A 52 -2.32 2.34 -2.55
N ILE A 53 -2.77 2.98 -3.63
CA ILE A 53 -1.92 3.88 -4.43
C ILE A 53 -1.53 5.12 -3.61
N LEU A 54 -2.42 5.63 -2.76
CA LEU A 54 -2.14 6.79 -1.90
C LEU A 54 -0.96 6.55 -0.93
N PRO A 55 -0.96 5.50 -0.08
CA PRO A 55 0.18 5.21 0.79
C PRO A 55 1.44 4.86 0.00
N ALA A 56 1.33 4.17 -1.14
CA ALA A 56 2.47 3.93 -2.03
C ALA A 56 3.11 5.24 -2.51
N MET A 57 2.29 6.20 -2.98
CA MET A 57 2.76 7.51 -3.44
C MET A 57 3.41 8.32 -2.32
N VAL A 58 2.80 8.35 -1.13
CA VAL A 58 3.35 9.07 0.04
C VAL A 58 4.72 8.49 0.42
N LEU A 59 4.83 7.17 0.42
CA LEU A 59 6.06 6.50 0.79
C LEU A 59 7.15 6.67 -0.28
N ILE A 60 6.82 6.56 -1.58
CA ILE A 60 7.74 6.86 -2.68
C ILE A 60 8.21 8.33 -2.62
N LYS A 61 7.30 9.29 -2.37
CA LYS A 61 7.66 10.71 -2.20
C LYS A 61 8.60 10.90 -1.01
N TRP A 62 8.38 10.16 0.07
CA TRP A 62 9.22 10.21 1.26
C TRP A 62 10.59 9.55 1.06
N MET A 63 10.65 8.46 0.28
CA MET A 63 11.88 7.76 -0.09
C MET A 63 12.72 8.56 -1.08
N ALA A 64 12.10 9.08 -2.14
CA ALA A 64 12.75 9.88 -3.16
C ALA A 64 13.38 11.15 -2.57
N GLY A 65 12.85 11.63 -1.43
CA GLY A 65 13.30 12.87 -0.81
C GLY A 65 13.09 14.07 -1.74
N PRO A 66 13.49 15.29 -1.33
CA PRO A 66 13.49 16.42 -2.26
C PRO A 66 14.41 16.09 -3.43
N LYS A 67 13.86 16.03 -4.66
CA LYS A 67 14.67 15.94 -5.87
C LYS A 67 15.71 17.05 -5.80
N LYS A 68 16.99 16.72 -5.65
CA LYS A 68 18.06 17.65 -6.03
C LYS A 68 17.84 17.90 -7.51
N LYS A 69 17.30 19.07 -7.86
CA LYS A 69 17.37 19.60 -9.21
C LYS A 69 18.86 19.66 -9.54
N SER A 70 19.31 18.77 -10.42
CA SER A 70 20.56 18.97 -11.14
C SER A 70 20.32 19.97 -12.26
#